data_AF-A0A212T2Y9-F1
#
_entry.id   AF-A0A212T2Y9-F1
#
_cell.length_a   1.000
_cell.length_b   1.000
_cell.length_c   1.000
_cell.angle_alpha   90.00
_cell.angle_beta   90.00
_cell.angle_gamma   90.00
#
_symmetry.space_group_name_H-M   'P 1'
#
loop_
_entity.id
_entity.type
_entity.pdbx_description
1 polymer ?
#
loop_
_entity_poly.entity_id
_entity_poly.type
_entity_poly.pdbx_seq_one_letter_code
_entity_poly.pdbx_strand_id
1 'polypeptide(L)'
;MTTTRRRTSSIALLASLGLALTACSGQSEEEAAFEDTSETTPSPAEEQGDGEATEEGTDSDEQEGTDGPSSDEDASEGSSTHTAEAGFMGTASSLEAETTAVEESDDARLLAPGLDLRITEVGQLEELPVQAFEQAGGEILTQDSEKVSTVEPAEGKVFHVARYESTDPQLPGVEEIPRSNAMVRVEGSEAGSVFTGEGDRQQGTLVVSAPEELSPEDLVLEVTTGEEDGLTQSLSLVDGTRTSDDAPQLYTVDGFEVELTDAESMNLPYERMNGAPETIRGEVEQAHLTPYHPEHGWSRSGELFLVVTVDEPKNHDNKSTIQVEMPDGTTIEPEAENSSLVRGFDGPMTFSVPADAGEATVRLTPKAKPKLDVITGDPAEATVTWSVTDGDSAPEESGKDADEDSSEQKGGESSED
;
A
#
# COMPACT_ATOMS: atom_id res chain seq x y z
N MET A 1 47.36 -23.52 -2.03
CA MET A 1 47.88 -22.55 -1.03
C MET A 1 47.13 -21.26 -1.23
N THR A 2 45.97 -21.17 -0.60
CA THR A 2 44.93 -20.18 -0.88
C THR A 2 45.00 -19.13 0.22
N THR A 3 45.28 -17.90 -0.18
CA THR A 3 45.50 -16.76 0.72
C THR A 3 44.16 -16.08 0.97
N THR A 4 43.55 -16.33 2.13
CA THR A 4 42.31 -15.67 2.57
C THR A 4 42.61 -14.21 2.93
N ARG A 5 42.10 -13.26 2.14
CA ARG A 5 42.06 -11.84 2.49
C ARG A 5 40.65 -11.49 2.98
N ARG A 6 40.51 -11.25 4.28
CA ARG A 6 39.37 -10.54 4.87
C ARG A 6 39.46 -9.07 4.47
N ARG A 7 38.41 -8.52 3.86
CA ARG A 7 38.20 -7.08 3.73
C ARG A 7 37.10 -6.66 4.70
N THR A 8 37.53 -6.02 5.78
CA THR A 8 36.77 -5.06 6.57
C THR A 8 36.42 -3.86 5.70
N SER A 9 35.14 -3.51 5.60
CA SER A 9 34.69 -2.20 5.14
C SER A 9 34.03 -1.47 6.30
N SER A 10 34.62 -0.32 6.61
CA SER A 10 34.32 0.55 7.73
C SER A 10 33.09 1.40 7.45
N ILE A 11 32.15 1.44 8.40
CA ILE A 11 31.08 2.44 8.48
C ILE A 11 31.71 3.76 8.91
N ALA A 12 31.58 4.81 8.09
CA ALA A 12 31.99 6.16 8.43
C ALA A 12 30.78 6.94 8.94
N LEU A 13 30.73 7.13 10.26
CA LEU A 13 29.96 8.17 10.94
C LEU A 13 30.42 9.55 10.46
N LEU A 14 29.50 10.42 10.04
CA LEU A 14 29.69 11.87 10.08
C LEU A 14 28.49 12.52 10.76
N ALA A 15 28.72 12.99 11.98
CA ALA A 15 27.78 13.72 12.80
C ALA A 15 28.04 15.23 12.70
N SER A 16 26.94 15.99 12.69
CA SER A 16 26.72 17.33 13.27
C SER A 16 27.38 18.58 12.67
N LEU A 17 26.54 19.58 12.37
CA LEU A 17 26.56 21.01 12.78
C LEU A 17 25.54 21.75 11.89
N GLY A 18 24.65 22.65 12.35
CA GLY A 18 24.46 23.26 13.66
C GLY A 18 23.23 24.19 13.63
N LEU A 19 22.71 24.47 14.83
CA LEU A 19 21.65 25.44 15.12
C LEU A 19 22.00 26.87 14.67
N ALA A 20 20.99 27.59 14.18
CA ALA A 20 20.87 29.04 14.39
C ALA A 20 19.41 29.44 14.64
N LEU A 21 19.08 29.64 15.91
CA LEU A 21 17.88 30.32 16.39
C LEU A 21 17.93 31.80 15.97
N THR A 22 16.83 32.33 15.41
CA THR A 22 16.51 33.75 15.52
C THR A 22 15.02 33.90 15.82
N ALA A 23 14.74 34.37 17.03
CA ALA A 23 13.42 34.79 17.47
C ALA A 23 13.06 36.15 16.85
N CYS A 24 11.81 36.31 16.42
CA CYS A 24 11.15 37.60 16.40
C CYS A 24 9.67 37.42 16.77
N SER A 25 9.34 37.99 17.91
CA SER A 25 8.02 38.27 18.45
C SER A 25 7.19 39.19 17.54
N GLY A 26 5.88 38.94 17.45
CA GLY A 26 4.90 39.91 16.93
C GLY A 26 3.47 39.52 17.29
N GLN A 27 2.92 40.16 18.32
CA GLN A 27 1.49 40.17 18.66
C GLN A 27 0.68 40.93 17.59
N SER A 28 -0.56 40.50 17.34
CA SER A 28 -1.81 41.31 17.14
C SER A 28 -2.94 40.29 16.92
N GLU A 29 -3.87 40.07 17.86
CA GLU A 29 -5.15 40.80 17.98
C GLU A 29 -5.82 41.08 16.63
N GLU A 30 -6.77 40.22 16.22
CA GLU A 30 -7.93 40.67 15.46
C GLU A 30 -9.17 39.80 15.77
N GLU A 31 -10.22 40.47 16.23
CA GLU A 31 -11.60 40.00 16.40
C GLU A 31 -12.32 39.85 15.04
N ALA A 32 -13.53 39.27 15.11
CA ALA A 32 -14.63 39.27 14.14
C ALA A 32 -14.64 38.07 13.17
N ALA A 33 -15.76 37.45 12.83
CA ALA A 33 -17.15 37.58 13.25
C ALA A 33 -17.90 36.29 12.83
N PHE A 34 -19.02 36.04 13.50
CA PHE A 34 -20.09 35.11 13.12
C PHE A 34 -20.73 35.47 11.77
N GLU A 35 -20.84 34.51 10.85
CA GLU A 35 -21.91 34.34 9.84
C GLU A 35 -21.96 32.82 9.55
N ASP A 36 -22.89 32.00 10.05
CA ASP A 36 -24.31 31.83 9.72
C ASP A 36 -24.66 32.08 8.24
N THR A 37 -24.55 31.04 7.41
CA THR A 37 -25.42 30.84 6.24
C THR A 37 -25.53 29.35 5.91
N SER A 38 -26.62 28.76 6.40
CA SER A 38 -27.23 27.57 5.81
C SER A 38 -27.88 27.94 4.47
N GLU A 39 -27.50 27.31 3.36
CA GLU A 39 -28.33 27.32 2.16
C GLU A 39 -28.36 25.97 1.43
N THR A 40 -29.52 25.34 1.58
CA THR A 40 -30.13 24.25 0.81
C THR A 40 -29.97 24.42 -0.70
N THR A 41 -29.56 23.35 -1.41
CA THR A 41 -29.71 23.26 -2.87
C THR A 41 -30.50 22.00 -3.25
N PRO A 42 -31.48 22.07 -4.18
CA PRO A 42 -32.52 21.06 -4.38
C PRO A 42 -32.19 19.98 -5.42
N SER A 43 -32.84 18.82 -5.28
CA SER A 43 -32.99 17.77 -6.30
C SER A 43 -33.68 18.28 -7.58
N PRO A 44 -33.25 17.82 -8.78
CA PRO A 44 -34.10 17.81 -9.94
C PRO A 44 -34.77 16.45 -10.15
N ALA A 45 -35.95 16.57 -10.76
CA ALA A 45 -37.03 15.61 -10.86
C ALA A 45 -36.91 14.65 -12.04
N GLU A 46 -37.69 13.58 -11.91
CA GLU A 46 -38.11 12.63 -12.93
C GLU A 46 -38.74 13.32 -14.14
N GLU A 47 -38.40 12.88 -15.36
CA GLU A 47 -39.24 13.09 -16.54
C GLU A 47 -39.35 11.77 -17.33
N GLN A 48 -40.51 11.13 -17.16
CA GLN A 48 -41.02 10.06 -18.00
C GLN A 48 -41.54 10.66 -19.32
N GLY A 49 -41.07 10.14 -20.45
CA GLY A 49 -41.58 10.46 -21.78
C GLY A 49 -42.01 9.19 -22.52
N ASP A 50 -43.28 8.84 -22.37
CA ASP A 50 -43.99 7.83 -23.15
C ASP A 50 -44.36 8.40 -24.53
N GLY A 51 -44.22 7.61 -25.59
CA GLY A 51 -44.44 8.05 -26.97
C GLY A 51 -44.64 6.91 -27.95
N GLU A 52 -45.76 6.22 -27.82
CA GLU A 52 -46.29 5.23 -28.76
C GLU A 52 -47.02 5.91 -29.93
N ALA A 53 -46.70 5.58 -31.18
CA ALA A 53 -47.64 5.66 -32.32
C ALA A 53 -47.15 4.87 -33.55
N THR A 54 -48.00 3.91 -33.90
CA THR A 54 -48.12 3.02 -35.05
C THR A 54 -48.20 3.74 -36.41
N GLU A 55 -47.79 3.09 -37.51
CA GLU A 55 -48.66 2.65 -38.62
C GLU A 55 -47.91 2.02 -39.81
N GLU A 56 -48.61 1.08 -40.45
CA GLU A 56 -48.24 0.16 -41.53
C GLU A 56 -48.12 0.81 -42.92
N GLY A 57 -47.47 0.13 -43.88
CA GLY A 57 -47.48 0.54 -45.29
C GLY A 57 -46.65 -0.31 -46.28
N THR A 58 -47.06 -1.58 -46.44
CA THR A 58 -47.20 -2.43 -47.64
C THR A 58 -46.51 -2.11 -49.00
N ASP A 59 -45.95 -3.21 -49.56
CA ASP A 59 -45.90 -3.72 -50.95
C ASP A 59 -44.76 -3.41 -51.96
N SER A 60 -44.25 -4.54 -52.49
CA SER A 60 -43.93 -4.86 -53.90
C SER A 60 -42.76 -4.13 -54.59
N ASP A 61 -41.96 -4.71 -55.50
CA ASP A 61 -41.68 -6.06 -56.03
C ASP A 61 -40.50 -5.87 -57.01
N GLU A 62 -39.86 -6.97 -57.42
CA GLU A 62 -39.04 -7.13 -58.64
C GLU A 62 -37.71 -6.33 -58.79
N GLN A 63 -36.57 -7.01 -58.96
CA GLN A 63 -36.10 -7.45 -60.30
C GLN A 63 -34.72 -8.15 -60.24
N GLU A 64 -34.61 -9.23 -61.02
CA GLU A 64 -33.44 -10.08 -61.27
C GLU A 64 -32.27 -9.35 -61.97
N GLY A 65 -31.05 -9.85 -61.70
CA GLY A 65 -30.02 -10.02 -62.73
C GLY A 65 -28.76 -9.18 -62.57
N THR A 66 -27.61 -9.80 -62.32
CA THR A 66 -26.70 -10.30 -63.38
C THR A 66 -25.32 -10.63 -62.79
N ASP A 67 -24.87 -11.85 -63.09
CA ASP A 67 -23.48 -12.30 -62.98
C ASP A 67 -22.55 -11.47 -63.89
N GLY A 68 -21.36 -11.13 -63.37
CA GLY A 68 -20.25 -10.60 -64.15
C GLY A 68 -19.01 -10.40 -63.29
N PRO A 69 -17.86 -11.05 -63.60
CA PRO A 69 -16.73 -11.18 -62.69
C PRO A 69 -15.94 -9.88 -62.65
N SER A 70 -15.86 -9.24 -61.48
CA SER A 70 -14.82 -8.23 -61.25
C SER A 70 -13.69 -8.89 -60.50
N SER A 71 -12.67 -9.21 -61.30
CA SER A 71 -11.25 -9.09 -60.99
C SER A 71 -10.84 -9.25 -59.54
N ASP A 72 -10.12 -10.34 -59.30
CA ASP A 72 -9.03 -10.44 -58.33
C ASP A 72 -8.04 -9.27 -58.55
N GLU A 73 -8.38 -8.09 -58.05
CA GLU A 73 -7.40 -7.09 -57.66
C GLU A 73 -7.06 -7.39 -56.22
N ASP A 74 -6.03 -8.22 -56.10
CA ASP A 74 -5.13 -8.37 -54.95
C ASP A 74 -4.56 -6.97 -54.64
N ALA A 75 -5.41 -6.10 -54.10
CA ALA A 75 -5.00 -4.93 -53.36
C ALA A 75 -4.34 -5.52 -52.13
N SER A 76 -3.02 -5.70 -52.22
CA SER A 76 -2.15 -5.64 -51.05
C SER A 76 -2.49 -4.30 -50.39
N GLU A 77 -3.48 -4.32 -49.49
CA GLU A 77 -3.72 -3.28 -48.51
C GLU A 77 -2.37 -3.14 -47.80
N GLY A 78 -1.59 -2.18 -48.26
CA GLY A 78 -0.38 -1.79 -47.57
C GLY A 78 -0.83 -1.35 -46.20
N SER A 79 -0.72 -2.27 -45.22
CA SER A 79 -0.84 -1.93 -43.82
C SER A 79 0.20 -0.84 -43.58
N SER A 80 -0.26 0.40 -43.50
CA SER A 80 0.57 1.52 -43.11
C SER A 80 0.80 1.36 -41.61
N THR A 81 2.06 1.18 -41.21
CA THR A 81 2.46 1.14 -39.80
C THR A 81 2.73 2.56 -39.31
N HIS A 82 2.39 2.83 -38.06
CA HIS A 82 2.77 4.05 -37.37
C HIS A 82 3.82 3.72 -36.31
N THR A 83 4.79 4.60 -36.05
CA THR A 83 5.80 4.39 -35.00
C THR A 83 5.44 5.24 -33.79
N ALA A 84 5.28 4.62 -32.63
CA ALA A 84 5.02 5.32 -31.37
C ALA A 84 6.18 6.22 -30.96
N GLU A 85 5.88 7.26 -30.18
CA GLU A 85 6.89 8.15 -29.63
C GLU A 85 7.80 7.41 -28.64
N ALA A 86 9.08 7.83 -28.60
CA ALA A 86 10.02 7.25 -27.65
C ALA A 86 9.60 7.58 -26.22
N GLY A 87 9.35 6.53 -25.42
CA GLY A 87 8.93 6.70 -24.03
C GLY A 87 7.41 6.82 -23.87
N PHE A 88 6.65 6.47 -24.91
CA PHE A 88 5.21 6.30 -24.82
C PHE A 88 4.84 5.43 -23.61
N MET A 89 3.91 5.94 -22.79
CA MET A 89 3.24 5.20 -21.75
C MET A 89 1.76 5.54 -21.79
N GLY A 90 0.91 4.54 -21.60
CA GLY A 90 -0.52 4.71 -21.57
C GLY A 90 -1.26 3.59 -20.86
N THR A 91 -2.56 3.80 -20.64
CA THR A 91 -3.46 2.83 -20.00
C THR A 91 -4.62 2.47 -20.92
N ALA A 92 -4.76 1.19 -21.27
CA ALA A 92 -5.91 0.68 -22.01
C ALA A 92 -6.86 -0.09 -21.08
N SER A 93 -8.17 0.00 -21.32
CA SER A 93 -9.18 -0.75 -20.54
C SER A 93 -9.22 -2.24 -20.88
N SER A 94 -8.84 -2.60 -22.11
CA SER A 94 -8.76 -3.98 -22.57
C SER A 94 -7.75 -4.08 -23.71
N LEU A 95 -6.82 -5.03 -23.61
CA LEU A 95 -5.89 -5.37 -24.66
C LEU A 95 -5.81 -6.90 -24.78
N GLU A 96 -6.15 -7.40 -25.96
CA GLU A 96 -5.90 -8.80 -26.31
C GLU A 96 -4.42 -8.93 -26.68
N ALA A 97 -3.63 -9.50 -25.76
CA ALA A 97 -2.20 -9.72 -25.90
C ALA A 97 -1.86 -11.11 -25.38
N GLU A 98 -0.81 -11.72 -25.92
CA GLU A 98 -0.21 -12.90 -25.33
C GLU A 98 0.54 -12.46 -24.06
N THR A 99 -0.02 -12.82 -22.91
CA THR A 99 0.53 -12.48 -21.60
C THR A 99 0.83 -13.75 -20.80
N THR A 100 1.71 -13.60 -19.81
CA THR A 100 2.00 -14.61 -18.80
C THR A 100 1.38 -14.16 -17.49
N ALA A 101 0.65 -15.07 -16.83
CA ALA A 101 0.10 -14.80 -15.50
C ALA A 101 1.23 -14.67 -14.48
N VAL A 102 1.11 -13.67 -13.59
CA VAL A 102 1.99 -13.49 -12.45
C VAL A 102 1.51 -14.40 -11.31
N GLU A 103 2.45 -15.01 -10.59
CA GLU A 103 2.13 -15.87 -9.45
C GLU A 103 1.54 -15.05 -8.30
N GLU A 104 0.39 -15.48 -7.78
CA GLU A 104 -0.22 -14.84 -6.61
C GLU A 104 0.64 -15.06 -5.36
N SER A 105 1.29 -14.00 -4.89
CA SER A 105 2.15 -14.00 -3.71
C SER A 105 2.18 -12.62 -3.06
N ASP A 106 2.62 -12.54 -1.80
CA ASP A 106 2.86 -11.24 -1.15
C ASP A 106 3.98 -10.45 -1.84
N ASP A 107 4.92 -11.14 -2.50
CA ASP A 107 5.97 -10.51 -3.31
C ASP A 107 5.40 -9.87 -4.58
N ALA A 108 4.22 -10.28 -5.08
CA ALA A 108 3.56 -9.68 -6.25
C ALA A 108 2.48 -8.64 -5.89
N ARG A 109 2.54 -8.12 -4.65
CA ARG A 109 1.50 -7.26 -4.07
C ARG A 109 2.10 -5.99 -3.46
N LEU A 110 1.38 -4.88 -3.62
CA LEU A 110 1.67 -3.59 -2.99
C LEU A 110 0.54 -3.22 -2.05
N LEU A 111 0.86 -3.01 -0.78
CA LEU A 111 -0.10 -2.65 0.27
C LEU A 111 0.13 -1.23 0.74
N ALA A 112 -0.91 -0.43 0.83
CA ALA A 112 -0.92 0.85 1.54
C ALA A 112 -2.33 1.12 2.09
N PRO A 113 -2.53 2.10 2.99
CA PRO A 113 -3.86 2.53 3.39
C PRO A 113 -4.74 2.82 2.18
N GLY A 114 -5.86 2.09 2.10
CA GLY A 114 -6.81 2.13 1.00
C GLY A 114 -6.31 1.58 -0.33
N LEU A 115 -5.15 0.92 -0.40
CA LEU A 115 -4.62 0.38 -1.64
C LEU A 115 -4.07 -1.05 -1.46
N ASP A 116 -4.68 -2.01 -2.15
CA ASP A 116 -4.11 -3.33 -2.42
C ASP A 116 -3.99 -3.47 -3.94
N LEU A 117 -2.78 -3.28 -4.44
CA LEU A 117 -2.46 -3.24 -5.87
C LEU A 117 -1.62 -4.46 -6.25
N ARG A 118 -1.92 -5.06 -7.40
CA ARG A 118 -1.23 -6.24 -7.93
C ARG A 118 -1.05 -6.14 -9.44
N ILE A 119 0.04 -6.71 -9.94
CA ILE A 119 0.19 -7.02 -11.37
C ILE A 119 -0.24 -8.46 -11.56
N THR A 120 -1.26 -8.69 -12.40
CA THR A 120 -1.87 -10.01 -12.60
C THR A 120 -1.30 -10.72 -13.82
N GLU A 121 -0.89 -9.96 -14.83
CA GLU A 121 -0.32 -10.49 -16.06
C GLU A 121 0.72 -9.53 -16.63
N VAL A 122 1.76 -10.09 -17.28
CA VAL A 122 2.82 -9.34 -17.96
C VAL A 122 3.06 -9.90 -19.37
N GLY A 123 3.52 -9.08 -20.30
CA GLY A 123 3.80 -9.51 -21.67
C GLY A 123 4.61 -8.50 -22.48
N GLN A 124 5.08 -8.94 -23.64
CA GLN A 124 5.80 -8.10 -24.60
C GLN A 124 5.16 -8.23 -25.98
N LEU A 125 5.07 -7.09 -26.69
CA LEU A 125 4.51 -7.03 -28.03
C LEU A 125 5.45 -6.24 -28.95
N GLU A 126 5.64 -6.76 -30.17
CA GLU A 126 6.36 -6.07 -31.23
C GLU A 126 5.50 -5.02 -31.93
N GLU A 127 4.17 -5.13 -31.85
CA GLU A 127 3.21 -4.18 -32.41
C GLU A 127 1.92 -4.11 -31.58
N LEU A 128 1.23 -2.98 -31.66
CA LEU A 128 -0.09 -2.77 -31.05
C LEU A 128 -1.14 -2.52 -32.13
N PRO A 129 -2.35 -3.05 -31.99
CA PRO A 129 -3.49 -2.58 -32.77
C PRO A 129 -3.70 -1.07 -32.54
N VAL A 130 -3.99 -0.32 -33.61
CA VAL A 130 -4.24 1.12 -33.54
C VAL A 130 -5.27 1.50 -32.46
N GLN A 131 -6.34 0.71 -32.35
CA GLN A 131 -7.39 0.96 -31.38
C GLN A 131 -6.88 0.87 -29.93
N ALA A 132 -5.96 -0.05 -29.64
CA ALA A 132 -5.37 -0.19 -28.32
C ALA A 132 -4.40 0.97 -28.02
N PHE A 133 -3.62 1.39 -29.00
CA PHE A 133 -2.71 2.54 -28.88
C PHE A 133 -3.49 3.84 -28.60
N GLU A 134 -4.56 4.09 -29.34
CA GLU A 134 -5.45 5.25 -29.13
C GLU A 134 -6.16 5.18 -27.77
N GLN A 135 -6.64 4.00 -27.35
CA GLN A 135 -7.23 3.81 -26.02
C GLN A 135 -6.22 4.11 -24.90
N ALA A 136 -4.96 3.73 -25.10
CA ALA A 136 -3.87 4.04 -24.20
C ALA A 136 -3.47 5.54 -24.22
N GLY A 137 -4.12 6.37 -25.04
CA GLY A 137 -3.87 7.81 -25.13
C GLY A 137 -2.84 8.20 -26.17
N GLY A 138 -2.41 7.27 -27.02
CA GLY A 138 -1.54 7.56 -28.15
C GLY A 138 -2.29 8.36 -29.24
N GLU A 139 -1.59 9.30 -29.87
CA GLU A 139 -2.15 10.12 -30.95
C GLU A 139 -1.56 9.73 -32.30
N ILE A 140 -2.42 9.42 -33.28
CA ILE A 140 -2.00 9.13 -34.66
C ILE A 140 -2.22 10.39 -35.49
N LEU A 141 -1.17 11.19 -35.65
CA LEU A 141 -1.20 12.41 -36.45
C LEU A 141 -0.93 12.11 -37.94
N THR A 142 -1.81 11.34 -38.59
CA THR A 142 -1.72 11.12 -40.05
C THR A 142 -2.43 12.23 -40.82
N GLN A 143 -1.67 13.02 -41.59
CA GLN A 143 -2.21 14.06 -42.48
C GLN A 143 -2.84 13.50 -43.77
N ASP A 144 -2.55 12.25 -44.10
CA ASP A 144 -3.00 11.57 -45.30
C ASP A 144 -3.89 10.37 -44.92
N SER A 145 -4.93 10.14 -45.71
CA SER A 145 -6.03 9.17 -45.57
C SER A 145 -5.64 7.68 -45.49
N GLU A 146 -4.39 7.34 -45.18
CA GLU A 146 -3.94 5.97 -45.01
C GLU A 146 -4.47 5.40 -43.69
N LYS A 147 -5.18 4.28 -43.78
CA LYS A 147 -5.74 3.59 -42.63
C LYS A 147 -4.62 2.84 -41.93
N VAL A 148 -4.04 3.44 -40.91
CA VAL A 148 -3.11 2.77 -40.00
C VAL A 148 -3.86 1.67 -39.26
N SER A 149 -3.36 0.44 -39.32
CA SER A 149 -3.93 -0.71 -38.62
C SER A 149 -3.15 -1.09 -37.37
N THR A 150 -1.82 -0.89 -37.40
CA THR A 150 -0.90 -1.28 -36.32
C THR A 150 0.11 -0.17 -36.04
N VAL A 151 0.60 -0.17 -34.80
CA VAL A 151 1.59 0.75 -34.28
C VAL A 151 2.79 -0.05 -33.83
N GLU A 152 3.97 0.28 -34.35
CA GLU A 152 5.25 -0.24 -33.92
C GLU A 152 5.79 0.61 -32.75
N PRO A 153 6.57 0.03 -31.83
CA PRO A 153 7.28 0.77 -30.79
C PRO A 153 8.35 1.67 -31.42
N ALA A 154 8.89 2.61 -30.65
CA ALA A 154 10.02 3.41 -31.12
C ALA A 154 11.23 2.52 -31.46
N GLU A 155 12.15 3.02 -32.30
CA GLU A 155 13.31 2.26 -32.77
C GLU A 155 14.11 1.65 -31.61
N GLY A 156 14.33 0.32 -31.66
CA GLY A 156 15.08 -0.43 -30.65
C GLY A 156 14.30 -0.73 -29.36
N LYS A 157 12.97 -0.60 -29.37
CA LYS A 157 12.08 -0.86 -28.23
C LYS A 157 11.05 -1.94 -28.55
N VAL A 158 10.39 -2.41 -27.52
CA VAL A 158 9.17 -3.22 -27.58
C VAL A 158 8.07 -2.55 -26.75
N PHE A 159 6.83 -2.98 -26.90
CA PHE A 159 5.78 -2.63 -25.96
C PHE A 159 5.76 -3.65 -24.82
N HIS A 160 6.01 -3.19 -23.60
CA HIS A 160 5.73 -3.95 -22.39
C HIS A 160 4.28 -3.71 -21.99
N VAL A 161 3.61 -4.80 -21.64
CA VAL A 161 2.20 -4.80 -21.26
C VAL A 161 2.07 -5.39 -19.87
N ALA A 162 1.39 -4.71 -18.97
CA ALA A 162 1.12 -5.21 -17.62
C ALA A 162 -0.33 -4.94 -17.24
N ARG A 163 -1.06 -6.00 -16.86
CA ARG A 163 -2.40 -5.87 -16.30
C ARG A 163 -2.30 -5.68 -14.81
N TYR A 164 -2.99 -4.67 -14.30
CA TYR A 164 -3.05 -4.38 -12.87
C TYR A 164 -4.48 -4.38 -12.36
N GLU A 165 -4.61 -4.77 -11.10
CA GLU A 165 -5.86 -4.69 -10.34
C GLU A 165 -5.56 -4.06 -8.98
N SER A 166 -6.47 -3.19 -8.54
CA SER A 166 -6.42 -2.48 -7.29
C SER A 166 -7.75 -2.64 -6.54
N THR A 167 -7.68 -2.86 -5.24
CA THR A 167 -8.83 -2.81 -4.35
C THR A 167 -8.59 -1.87 -3.18
N ASP A 168 -9.68 -1.42 -2.54
CA ASP A 168 -9.65 -0.68 -1.27
C ASP A 168 -9.74 -1.69 -0.10
N PRO A 169 -8.61 -2.12 0.49
CA PRO A 169 -8.66 -2.73 1.81
C PRO A 169 -9.02 -1.61 2.79
N GLN A 170 -10.30 -1.52 3.16
CA GLN A 170 -10.73 -0.62 4.23
C GLN A 170 -9.93 -0.94 5.50
N LEU A 171 -8.94 -0.10 5.82
CA LEU A 171 -8.17 -0.26 7.04
C LEU A 171 -9.01 0.20 8.24
N PRO A 172 -9.02 -0.56 9.34
CA PRO A 172 -9.76 -0.17 10.54
C PRO A 172 -9.23 1.15 11.11
N GLY A 173 -10.15 2.03 11.53
CA GLY A 173 -9.82 3.24 12.29
C GLY A 173 -9.28 4.43 11.48
N VAL A 174 -9.18 4.32 10.15
CA VAL A 174 -8.72 5.43 9.30
C VAL A 174 -9.91 6.16 8.71
N GLU A 175 -10.29 7.32 9.29
CA GLU A 175 -11.35 8.18 8.74
C GLU A 175 -10.90 8.95 7.49
N GLU A 176 -9.61 9.32 7.43
CA GLU A 176 -8.98 10.01 6.29
C GLU A 176 -7.82 9.17 5.76
N ILE A 177 -8.04 8.49 4.63
CA ILE A 177 -7.04 7.64 3.99
C ILE A 177 -6.04 8.53 3.24
N PRO A 178 -4.72 8.38 3.46
CA PRO A 178 -3.72 9.12 2.70
C PRO A 178 -3.82 8.79 1.21
N ARG A 179 -3.70 9.83 0.37
CA ARG A 179 -3.78 9.66 -1.08
C ARG A 179 -2.58 8.89 -1.61
N SER A 180 -2.84 8.09 -2.64
CA SER A 180 -1.80 7.39 -3.39
C SER A 180 -1.66 7.97 -4.79
N ASN A 181 -0.41 8.09 -5.25
CA ASN A 181 -0.05 8.43 -6.63
C ASN A 181 0.77 7.29 -7.23
N ALA A 182 0.28 6.71 -8.32
CA ALA A 182 0.96 5.66 -9.04
C ALA A 182 1.54 6.23 -10.35
N MET A 183 2.82 5.97 -10.59
CA MET A 183 3.55 6.41 -11.78
C MET A 183 4.39 5.28 -12.36
N VAL A 184 4.54 5.25 -13.67
CA VAL A 184 5.47 4.34 -14.34
C VAL A 184 6.84 4.99 -14.42
N ARG A 185 7.88 4.25 -14.03
CA ARG A 185 9.27 4.63 -14.25
C ARG A 185 9.97 3.65 -15.18
N VAL A 186 10.80 4.21 -16.07
CA VAL A 186 11.70 3.47 -16.97
C VAL A 186 13.13 3.91 -16.67
N GLU A 187 13.98 2.98 -16.24
CA GLU A 187 15.37 3.21 -15.81
C GLU A 187 15.47 4.38 -14.81
N GLY A 188 14.51 4.45 -13.88
CA GLY A 188 14.38 5.50 -12.85
C GLY A 188 13.78 6.83 -13.34
N SER A 189 13.57 7.01 -14.64
CA SER A 189 12.94 8.21 -15.20
C SER A 189 11.42 8.07 -15.24
N GLU A 190 10.70 9.11 -14.84
CA GLU A 190 9.23 9.14 -14.93
C GLU A 190 8.78 9.07 -16.40
N ALA A 191 7.96 8.06 -16.71
CA ALA A 191 7.31 7.91 -18.01
C ALA A 191 5.89 8.51 -18.01
N GLY A 192 5.22 8.47 -16.86
CA GLY A 192 3.98 9.23 -16.62
C GLY A 192 3.18 8.70 -15.43
N SER A 193 2.07 9.36 -15.13
CA SER A 193 1.15 8.99 -14.06
C SER A 193 0.06 8.03 -14.55
N VAL A 194 -0.26 7.02 -13.74
CA VAL A 194 -1.33 6.04 -13.98
C VAL A 194 -2.61 6.50 -13.31
N PHE A 195 -2.53 6.80 -12.02
CA PHE A 195 -3.66 7.30 -11.25
C PHE A 195 -3.20 8.12 -10.05
N THR A 196 -4.12 8.96 -9.55
CA THR A 196 -3.99 9.67 -8.29
C THR A 196 -5.34 9.60 -7.58
N GLY A 197 -5.40 9.17 -6.32
CA GLY A 197 -6.67 9.11 -5.62
C GLY A 197 -6.68 8.37 -4.29
N GLU A 198 -7.90 8.29 -3.75
CA GLU A 198 -8.26 7.56 -2.54
C GLU A 198 -8.83 6.21 -2.99
N GLY A 199 -8.06 5.14 -2.82
CA GLY A 199 -8.42 3.72 -2.82
C GLY A 199 -9.40 3.10 -3.82
N ASP A 200 -9.92 3.81 -4.81
CA ASP A 200 -10.95 3.27 -5.70
C ASP A 200 -10.48 1.97 -6.37
N ARG A 201 -11.43 1.04 -6.57
CA ARG A 201 -11.17 -0.19 -7.32
C ARG A 201 -10.80 0.18 -8.75
N GLN A 202 -9.51 0.05 -9.07
CA GLN A 202 -8.99 0.32 -10.41
C GLN A 202 -8.55 -0.98 -11.06
N GLN A 203 -8.74 -1.07 -12.36
CA GLN A 203 -8.22 -2.15 -13.17
C GLN A 203 -7.85 -1.58 -14.53
N GLY A 204 -6.76 -2.06 -15.11
CA GLY A 204 -6.32 -1.57 -16.40
C GLY A 204 -5.15 -2.36 -16.96
N THR A 205 -4.78 -2.02 -18.18
CA THR A 205 -3.59 -2.54 -18.84
C THR A 205 -2.63 -1.38 -19.10
N LEU A 206 -1.47 -1.40 -18.46
CA LEU A 206 -0.37 -0.49 -18.75
C LEU A 206 0.33 -0.94 -20.02
N VAL A 207 0.67 0.03 -20.87
CA VAL A 207 1.42 -0.18 -22.11
C VAL A 207 2.57 0.80 -22.14
N VAL A 208 3.80 0.30 -22.24
CA VAL A 208 5.01 1.11 -22.16
C VAL A 208 5.97 0.78 -23.30
N SER A 209 6.44 1.78 -24.04
CA SER A 209 7.49 1.60 -25.05
C SER A 209 8.87 1.74 -24.43
N ALA A 210 9.52 0.60 -24.17
CA ALA A 210 10.81 0.51 -23.47
C ALA A 210 11.75 -0.54 -24.13
N PRO A 211 13.06 -0.57 -23.81
CA PRO A 211 13.97 -1.60 -24.31
C PRO A 211 13.44 -3.03 -24.08
N GLU A 212 13.78 -3.97 -24.96
CA GLU A 212 13.33 -5.37 -24.89
C GLU A 212 13.86 -6.08 -23.63
N GLU A 213 15.15 -5.89 -23.35
CA GLU A 213 15.85 -6.50 -22.22
C GLU A 213 15.91 -5.50 -21.06
N LEU A 214 15.01 -5.65 -20.09
CA LEU A 214 14.96 -4.86 -18.86
C LEU A 214 15.04 -5.78 -17.64
N SER A 215 15.74 -5.33 -16.60
CA SER A 215 15.70 -5.96 -15.29
C SER A 215 14.38 -5.56 -14.58
N PRO A 216 13.92 -6.32 -13.58
CA PRO A 216 12.68 -6.00 -12.87
C PRO A 216 12.65 -4.58 -12.30
N GLU A 217 13.78 -4.05 -11.83
CA GLU A 217 13.92 -2.69 -11.30
C GLU A 217 13.94 -1.58 -12.38
N ASP A 218 14.12 -1.93 -13.65
CA ASP A 218 14.26 -0.95 -14.74
C ASP A 218 12.90 -0.52 -15.31
N LEU A 219 11.83 -1.28 -15.08
CA LEU A 219 10.47 -0.90 -15.49
C LEU A 219 9.49 -1.21 -14.36
N VAL A 220 9.08 -0.16 -13.66
CA VAL A 220 8.29 -0.29 -12.44
C VAL A 220 7.06 0.60 -12.43
N LEU A 221 6.01 0.12 -11.78
CA LEU A 221 4.92 0.93 -11.26
C LEU A 221 5.27 1.34 -9.84
N GLU A 222 5.71 2.58 -9.68
CA GLU A 222 6.01 3.20 -8.40
C GLU A 222 4.75 3.83 -7.82
N VAL A 223 4.42 3.49 -6.58
CA VAL A 223 3.34 4.10 -5.83
C VAL A 223 3.92 4.86 -4.65
N THR A 224 3.53 6.12 -4.52
CA THR A 224 3.81 6.94 -3.34
C THR A 224 2.51 7.20 -2.59
N THR A 225 2.47 6.90 -1.29
CA THR A 225 1.28 7.10 -0.44
C THR A 225 1.57 8.09 0.69
N GLY A 226 0.77 9.16 0.76
CA GLY A 226 0.97 10.29 1.67
C GLY A 226 1.58 11.53 0.97
N GLU A 227 1.75 12.62 1.73
CA GLU A 227 2.31 13.89 1.23
C GLU A 227 3.85 13.94 1.37
N GLU A 228 4.45 15.09 1.73
CA GLU A 228 5.89 15.44 1.59
C GLU A 228 6.93 14.41 2.10
N ASP A 229 6.53 13.43 2.93
CA ASP A 229 7.35 12.31 3.43
C ASP A 229 6.61 10.95 3.29
N GLY A 230 5.85 10.77 2.22
CA GLY A 230 5.10 9.55 1.92
C GLY A 230 6.01 8.34 1.69
N LEU A 231 5.45 7.14 1.89
CA LEU A 231 6.16 5.90 1.60
C LEU A 231 6.12 5.60 0.11
N THR A 232 7.22 5.08 -0.42
CA THR A 232 7.31 4.63 -1.79
C THR A 232 7.47 3.10 -1.85
N GLN A 233 6.68 2.48 -2.71
CA GLN A 233 6.75 1.05 -3.02
C GLN A 233 6.67 0.87 -4.54
N SER A 234 7.22 -0.22 -5.06
CA SER A 234 7.23 -0.43 -6.51
C SER A 234 7.03 -1.89 -6.91
N LEU A 235 6.20 -2.11 -7.94
CA LEU A 235 6.01 -3.40 -8.60
C LEU A 235 6.69 -3.38 -9.98
N SER A 236 7.37 -4.45 -10.34
CA SER A 236 7.92 -4.62 -11.68
C SER A 236 6.79 -4.83 -12.68
N LEU A 237 6.87 -4.17 -13.83
CA LEU A 237 5.99 -4.45 -14.96
C LEU A 237 6.59 -5.53 -15.89
N VAL A 238 7.79 -6.05 -15.57
CA VAL A 238 8.46 -7.12 -16.33
C VAL A 238 8.02 -8.49 -15.84
N ASP A 239 7.99 -8.69 -14.52
CA ASP A 239 7.65 -9.98 -13.90
C ASP A 239 6.55 -9.90 -12.83
N GLY A 240 6.09 -8.69 -12.49
CA GLY A 240 5.03 -8.47 -11.50
C GLY A 240 5.50 -8.44 -10.04
N THR A 241 6.79 -8.66 -9.76
CA THR A 241 7.32 -8.74 -8.39
C THR A 241 7.62 -7.36 -7.78
N ARG A 242 7.55 -7.26 -6.45
CA ARG A 242 7.88 -6.05 -5.68
C ARG A 242 9.39 -5.84 -5.72
N THR A 243 9.80 -4.66 -6.16
CA THR A 243 11.21 -4.30 -6.35
C THR A 243 11.74 -3.36 -5.26
N SER A 244 10.86 -2.60 -4.62
CA SER A 244 11.17 -1.72 -3.49
C SER A 244 9.99 -1.63 -2.54
N ASP A 245 10.29 -1.50 -1.25
CA ASP A 245 9.30 -1.45 -0.18
C ASP A 245 9.80 -0.67 1.04
N ASP A 246 9.23 0.52 1.26
CA ASP A 246 9.54 1.34 2.43
C ASP A 246 8.75 0.91 3.70
N ALA A 247 7.76 0.01 3.59
CA ALA A 247 6.97 -0.50 4.71
C ALA A 247 6.81 -2.04 4.71
N PRO A 248 7.93 -2.79 4.84
CA PRO A 248 7.90 -4.25 4.87
C PRO A 248 7.04 -4.83 6.01
N GLN A 249 6.80 -4.06 7.08
CA GLN A 249 5.93 -4.47 8.18
C GLN A 249 4.49 -4.78 7.74
N LEU A 250 4.01 -4.21 6.62
CA LEU A 250 2.66 -4.44 6.09
C LEU A 250 2.41 -5.89 5.69
N TYR A 251 3.48 -6.62 5.39
CA TYR A 251 3.44 -8.01 4.95
C TYR A 251 3.77 -8.99 6.08
N THR A 252 4.10 -8.46 7.26
CA THR A 252 4.42 -9.27 8.44
C THR A 252 3.15 -9.76 9.15
N VAL A 253 2.00 -9.13 8.90
CA VAL A 253 0.72 -9.47 9.55
C VAL A 253 -0.31 -9.98 8.53
N ASP A 254 -1.08 -10.99 8.91
CA ASP A 254 -2.22 -11.50 8.13
C ASP A 254 -3.47 -10.67 8.47
N GLY A 255 -3.47 -9.43 8.00
CA GLY A 255 -4.50 -8.43 8.28
C GLY A 255 -4.22 -7.54 9.51
N PHE A 256 -5.06 -6.52 9.68
CA PHE A 256 -4.90 -5.48 10.71
C PHE A 256 -5.95 -5.57 11.84
N GLU A 257 -6.85 -6.55 11.75
CA GLU A 257 -7.78 -6.86 12.83
C GLU A 257 -7.06 -7.57 13.97
N VAL A 258 -7.47 -7.30 15.21
CA VAL A 258 -6.91 -7.94 16.40
C VAL A 258 -8.01 -8.61 17.20
N GLU A 259 -7.67 -9.67 17.91
CA GLU A 259 -8.55 -10.30 18.86
C GLU A 259 -8.24 -9.78 20.26
N LEU A 260 -9.27 -9.32 20.97
CA LEU A 260 -9.19 -8.89 22.36
C LEU A 260 -9.75 -9.98 23.28
N THR A 261 -8.92 -10.47 24.19
CA THR A 261 -9.27 -11.52 25.17
C THR A 261 -8.92 -11.10 26.59
N ASP A 262 -9.50 -11.79 27.56
CA ASP A 262 -9.23 -11.61 29.00
C ASP A 262 -9.34 -10.15 29.51
N ALA A 263 -10.18 -9.33 28.87
CA ALA A 263 -10.36 -7.94 29.25
C ALA A 263 -10.96 -7.80 30.65
N GLU A 264 -10.14 -7.38 31.60
CA GLU A 264 -10.54 -7.06 32.96
C GLU A 264 -11.01 -5.60 33.07
N SER A 265 -11.98 -5.36 33.96
CA SER A 265 -12.42 -4.00 34.28
C SER A 265 -11.67 -3.45 35.51
N MET A 266 -11.06 -2.27 35.38
CA MET A 266 -10.51 -1.55 36.53
C MET A 266 -11.63 -1.10 37.47
N ASN A 267 -11.35 -1.13 38.78
CA ASN A 267 -12.31 -0.71 39.80
C ASN A 267 -11.60 -0.20 41.05
N LEU A 268 -11.48 1.13 41.18
CA LEU A 268 -10.86 1.78 42.32
C LEU A 268 -11.86 2.69 43.05
N PRO A 269 -12.47 2.23 44.16
CA PRO A 269 -13.31 3.08 45.00
C PRO A 269 -12.45 4.06 45.80
N TYR A 270 -12.86 5.32 45.88
CA TYR A 270 -12.16 6.35 46.66
C TYR A 270 -13.13 7.41 47.20
N GLU A 271 -12.66 8.22 48.15
CA GLU A 271 -13.43 9.33 48.72
C GLU A 271 -12.89 10.67 48.17
N ARG A 272 -13.76 11.48 47.55
CA ARG A 272 -13.42 12.80 47.02
C ARG A 272 -13.10 13.80 48.14
N MET A 273 -12.56 14.97 47.79
CA MET A 273 -12.24 16.01 48.78
C MET A 273 -13.46 16.45 49.62
N ASN A 274 -14.67 16.39 49.06
CA ASN A 274 -15.92 16.75 49.74
C ASN A 274 -16.52 15.60 50.59
N GLY A 275 -15.87 14.44 50.66
CA GLY A 275 -16.35 13.26 51.39
C GLY A 275 -17.32 12.37 50.62
N ALA A 276 -17.64 12.69 49.36
CA ALA A 276 -18.49 11.84 48.53
C ALA A 276 -17.72 10.60 48.03
N PRO A 277 -18.32 9.40 48.06
CA PRO A 277 -17.73 8.22 47.47
C PRO A 277 -17.76 8.35 45.93
N GLU A 278 -16.69 7.90 45.29
CA GLU A 278 -16.53 7.88 43.85
C GLU A 278 -15.78 6.59 43.47
N THR A 279 -15.81 6.20 42.20
CA THR A 279 -15.10 5.00 41.75
C THR A 279 -14.53 5.26 40.36
N ILE A 280 -13.23 5.01 40.18
CA ILE A 280 -12.63 4.92 38.85
C ILE A 280 -12.98 3.54 38.30
N ARG A 281 -13.56 3.51 37.10
CA ARG A 281 -13.94 2.29 36.38
C ARG A 281 -13.54 2.43 34.93
N GLY A 282 -13.24 1.32 34.29
CA GLY A 282 -13.09 1.26 32.85
C GLY A 282 -12.49 -0.04 32.40
N GLU A 283 -12.44 -0.25 31.10
CA GLU A 283 -11.95 -1.47 30.49
C GLU A 283 -11.49 -1.16 29.07
N VAL A 284 -10.65 -2.03 28.52
CA VAL A 284 -10.30 -1.97 27.10
C VAL A 284 -11.55 -2.38 26.31
N GLU A 285 -12.08 -1.45 25.52
CA GLU A 285 -13.30 -1.67 24.73
C GLU A 285 -12.96 -2.23 23.36
N GLN A 286 -11.95 -1.66 22.70
CA GLN A 286 -11.56 -1.98 21.34
C GLN A 286 -10.04 -1.81 21.15
N ALA A 287 -9.49 -2.58 20.22
CA ALA A 287 -8.13 -2.40 19.72
C ALA A 287 -8.09 -2.69 18.22
N HIS A 288 -7.11 -2.14 17.51
CA HIS A 288 -6.78 -2.51 16.12
C HIS A 288 -5.33 -2.12 15.78
N LEU A 289 -4.78 -2.72 14.74
CA LEU A 289 -3.50 -2.30 14.17
C LEU A 289 -3.71 -1.33 13.02
N THR A 290 -2.78 -0.40 12.84
CA THR A 290 -2.70 0.43 11.64
C THR A 290 -1.23 0.77 11.32
N PRO A 291 -0.83 0.79 10.04
CA PRO A 291 0.50 1.26 9.67
C PRO A 291 0.62 2.78 9.62
N TYR A 292 -0.51 3.50 9.58
CA TYR A 292 -0.60 4.94 9.46
C TYR A 292 -1.58 5.52 10.49
N HIS A 293 -1.16 6.58 11.17
CA HIS A 293 -2.00 7.31 12.12
C HIS A 293 -2.01 8.81 11.76
N PRO A 294 -3.17 9.49 11.68
CA PRO A 294 -3.25 10.87 11.22
C PRO A 294 -2.36 11.86 11.98
N GLU A 295 -2.18 11.66 13.29
CA GLU A 295 -1.36 12.54 14.13
C GLU A 295 0.13 12.13 14.19
N HIS A 296 0.46 10.88 13.81
CA HIS A 296 1.82 10.33 13.95
C HIS A 296 2.47 9.96 12.62
N GLY A 297 1.73 10.05 11.51
CA GLY A 297 2.19 9.65 10.19
C GLY A 297 2.33 8.13 10.06
N TRP A 298 3.36 7.72 9.32
CA TRP A 298 3.69 6.31 9.13
C TRP A 298 4.45 5.73 10.32
N SER A 299 4.13 4.48 10.62
CA SER A 299 4.90 3.64 11.53
C SER A 299 6.33 3.45 11.04
N ARG A 300 7.26 3.21 11.97
CA ARG A 300 8.66 2.92 11.61
C ARG A 300 8.77 1.54 10.97
N SER A 301 9.85 1.33 10.22
CA SER A 301 10.17 0.02 9.66
C SER A 301 10.21 -1.05 10.75
N GLY A 302 9.42 -2.11 10.58
CA GLY A 302 9.28 -3.23 11.52
C GLY A 302 8.27 -3.00 12.67
N GLU A 303 7.64 -1.83 12.74
CA GLU A 303 6.65 -1.48 13.77
C GLU A 303 5.28 -1.21 13.14
N LEU A 304 4.21 -1.41 13.90
CA LEU A 304 2.85 -0.98 13.59
C LEU A 304 2.31 -0.14 14.74
N PHE A 305 1.29 0.68 14.48
CA PHE A 305 0.54 1.31 15.57
C PHE A 305 -0.53 0.36 16.08
N LEU A 306 -0.51 0.07 17.38
CA LEU A 306 -1.63 -0.50 18.12
C LEU A 306 -2.45 0.65 18.70
N VAL A 307 -3.70 0.77 18.26
CA VAL A 307 -4.64 1.79 18.73
C VAL A 307 -5.63 1.12 19.68
N VAL A 308 -5.71 1.62 20.91
CA VAL A 308 -6.54 1.07 21.99
C VAL A 308 -7.55 2.10 22.47
N THR A 309 -8.83 1.71 22.48
CA THR A 309 -9.93 2.50 23.05
C THR A 309 -10.30 1.96 24.42
N VAL A 310 -10.40 2.84 25.40
CA VAL A 310 -10.81 2.52 26.78
C VAL A 310 -12.17 3.14 27.05
N ASP A 311 -13.15 2.34 27.46
CA ASP A 311 -14.39 2.87 28.00
C ASP A 311 -14.14 3.31 29.45
N GLU A 312 -14.15 4.62 29.70
CA GLU A 312 -14.03 5.17 31.04
C GLU A 312 -14.91 6.42 31.22
N PRO A 313 -15.78 6.47 32.26
CA PRO A 313 -16.52 7.67 32.58
C PRO A 313 -15.59 8.82 32.98
N LYS A 314 -15.78 9.99 32.35
CA LYS A 314 -14.98 11.20 32.64
C LYS A 314 -15.03 11.56 34.13
N ASN A 315 -13.85 11.55 34.76
CA ASN A 315 -13.68 11.88 36.16
C ASN A 315 -12.50 12.84 36.36
N HIS A 316 -12.73 13.94 37.09
CA HIS A 316 -11.75 15.02 37.29
C HIS A 316 -10.62 14.69 38.28
N ASP A 317 -10.75 13.64 39.09
CA ASP A 317 -9.70 13.22 40.03
C ASP A 317 -8.89 12.02 39.49
N ASN A 318 -9.07 11.70 38.21
CA ASN A 318 -8.52 10.54 37.55
C ASN A 318 -7.10 10.82 37.01
N LYS A 319 -6.20 9.88 37.26
CA LYS A 319 -4.80 9.84 36.80
C LYS A 319 -4.41 8.46 36.30
N SER A 320 -5.38 7.64 35.93
CA SER A 320 -5.14 6.30 35.41
C SER A 320 -4.12 6.35 34.29
N THR A 321 -3.28 5.32 34.23
CA THR A 321 -2.27 5.18 33.19
C THR A 321 -2.53 3.91 32.41
N ILE A 322 -2.19 3.93 31.13
CA ILE A 322 -2.23 2.78 30.23
C ILE A 322 -0.80 2.53 29.73
N GLN A 323 -0.45 1.26 29.57
CA GLN A 323 0.79 0.82 28.95
C GLN A 323 0.55 -0.49 28.23
N VAL A 324 1.41 -0.82 27.27
CA VAL A 324 1.42 -2.12 26.60
C VAL A 324 2.65 -2.89 27.06
N GLU A 325 2.48 -4.16 27.45
CA GLU A 325 3.56 -5.08 27.81
C GLU A 325 3.68 -6.13 26.70
N MET A 326 4.89 -6.26 26.14
CA MET A 326 5.20 -7.21 25.09
C MET A 326 5.57 -8.59 25.69
N PRO A 327 5.53 -9.69 24.91
CA PRO A 327 5.87 -11.03 25.40
C PRO A 327 7.31 -11.16 25.94
N ASP A 328 8.22 -10.29 25.52
CA ASP A 328 9.60 -10.22 26.01
C ASP A 328 9.74 -9.47 27.37
N GLY A 329 8.62 -8.95 27.89
CA GLY A 329 8.54 -8.15 29.12
C GLY A 329 8.82 -6.65 28.92
N THR A 330 9.03 -6.19 27.68
CA THR A 330 9.20 -4.77 27.36
C THR A 330 7.89 -4.03 27.59
N THR A 331 7.95 -2.86 28.24
CA THR A 331 6.79 -1.99 28.44
C THR A 331 6.86 -0.79 27.51
N ILE A 332 5.77 -0.47 26.84
CA ILE A 332 5.61 0.61 25.86
C ILE A 332 4.58 1.61 26.41
N GLU A 333 4.98 2.88 26.42
CA GLU A 333 4.11 4.02 26.77
C GLU A 333 3.44 4.57 25.50
N PRO A 334 2.26 5.21 25.60
CA PRO A 334 1.58 5.74 24.42
C PRO A 334 2.37 6.90 23.77
N GLU A 335 2.28 7.02 22.44
CA GLU A 335 2.95 8.07 21.64
C GLU A 335 2.52 9.49 22.02
N ALA A 336 1.28 9.64 22.49
CA ALA A 336 0.76 10.86 23.09
C ALA A 336 0.13 10.55 24.47
N GLU A 337 0.62 11.21 25.52
CA GLU A 337 -0.03 11.18 26.83
C GLU A 337 -1.35 11.97 26.78
N ASN A 338 -2.43 11.31 26.33
CA ASN A 338 -3.78 11.85 26.40
C ASN A 338 -4.40 11.74 27.82
N SER A 339 -3.63 11.26 28.81
CA SER A 339 -3.99 11.30 30.22
C SER A 339 -3.49 12.60 30.86
N SER A 340 -4.40 13.54 31.12
CA SER A 340 -4.08 14.76 31.86
C SER A 340 -4.67 14.68 33.27
N LEU A 341 -4.19 15.53 34.19
CA LEU A 341 -4.67 15.64 35.57
C LEU A 341 -6.19 15.89 35.73
N VAL A 342 -6.93 16.05 34.62
CA VAL A 342 -8.34 16.44 34.57
C VAL A 342 -9.20 15.42 33.80
N ARG A 343 -8.60 14.50 33.03
CA ARG A 343 -9.30 13.47 32.21
C ARG A 343 -8.42 12.21 32.08
N GLY A 344 -9.00 11.04 32.40
CA GLY A 344 -8.29 9.75 32.39
C GLY A 344 -7.79 9.36 31.01
N PHE A 345 -8.69 9.23 30.03
CA PHE A 345 -8.38 8.92 28.64
C PHE A 345 -9.31 9.74 27.72
N ASP A 346 -8.80 10.76 27.03
CA ASP A 346 -9.60 11.61 26.11
C ASP A 346 -9.33 11.19 24.66
N GLY A 347 -9.85 10.02 24.27
CA GLY A 347 -9.67 9.42 22.95
C GLY A 347 -8.85 8.12 22.97
N PRO A 348 -8.64 7.52 21.78
CA PRO A 348 -7.80 6.34 21.64
C PRO A 348 -6.35 6.60 22.07
N MET A 349 -5.68 5.52 22.47
CA MET A 349 -4.28 5.51 22.90
C MET A 349 -3.49 4.75 21.85
N THR A 350 -2.45 5.38 21.31
CA THR A 350 -1.65 4.82 20.22
C THR A 350 -0.28 4.40 20.72
N PHE A 351 0.14 3.19 20.38
CA PHE A 351 1.43 2.59 20.77
C PHE A 351 2.15 2.09 19.53
N SER A 352 3.47 2.31 19.43
CA SER A 352 4.29 1.65 18.41
C SER A 352 4.72 0.28 18.91
N VAL A 353 4.26 -0.79 18.27
CA VAL A 353 4.54 -2.19 18.64
C VAL A 353 5.28 -2.91 17.52
N PRO A 354 6.17 -3.88 17.81
CA PRO A 354 6.78 -4.72 16.78
C PRO A 354 5.72 -5.50 15.99
N ALA A 355 5.77 -5.45 14.66
CA ALA A 355 4.78 -6.08 13.81
C ALA A 355 4.75 -7.61 13.95
N ASP A 356 5.91 -8.21 14.23
CA ASP A 356 6.14 -9.65 14.35
C ASP A 356 5.84 -10.23 15.75
N ALA A 357 5.41 -9.40 16.72
CA ALA A 357 5.21 -9.88 18.09
C ALA A 357 4.00 -10.81 18.24
N GLY A 358 2.95 -10.63 17.43
CA GLY A 358 1.72 -11.44 17.41
C GLY A 358 0.81 -11.33 18.65
N GLU A 359 1.33 -10.79 19.76
CA GLU A 359 0.60 -10.64 21.01
C GLU A 359 1.14 -9.45 21.81
N ALA A 360 0.27 -8.78 22.57
CA ALA A 360 0.64 -7.82 23.61
C ALA A 360 -0.41 -7.79 24.72
N THR A 361 0.00 -7.40 25.94
CA THR A 361 -0.91 -7.20 27.08
C THR A 361 -1.10 -5.71 27.34
N VAL A 362 -2.32 -5.20 27.19
CA VAL A 362 -2.70 -3.85 27.59
C VAL A 362 -2.93 -3.83 29.09
N ARG A 363 -2.32 -2.89 29.79
CA ARG A 363 -2.38 -2.80 31.26
C ARG A 363 -2.87 -1.42 31.72
N LEU A 364 -4.08 -1.40 32.26
CA LEU A 364 -4.76 -0.22 32.81
C LEU A 364 -4.52 -0.14 34.31
N THR A 365 -3.81 0.89 34.78
CA THR A 365 -3.57 1.10 36.21
C THR A 365 -4.43 2.24 36.74
N PRO A 366 -5.51 1.96 37.51
CA PRO A 366 -6.37 3.01 38.05
C PRO A 366 -5.63 3.84 39.10
N LYS A 367 -5.65 5.17 38.94
CA LYS A 367 -5.03 6.10 39.90
C LYS A 367 -5.96 7.28 40.18
N ALA A 368 -6.23 7.53 41.46
CA ALA A 368 -7.05 8.66 41.90
C ALA A 368 -6.19 9.68 42.67
N LYS A 369 -6.45 10.98 42.52
CA LYS A 369 -5.86 12.03 43.36
C LYS A 369 -6.94 12.87 44.06
N PRO A 370 -7.68 12.32 45.04
CA PRO A 370 -8.75 13.03 45.72
C PRO A 370 -8.30 14.22 46.59
N LYS A 371 -7.01 14.28 46.97
CA LYS A 371 -6.39 15.33 47.80
C LYS A 371 -4.95 15.62 47.32
N LEU A 372 -3.96 15.61 48.22
CA LEU A 372 -2.54 15.76 47.84
C LEU A 372 -1.89 14.43 47.44
N ASP A 373 -2.41 13.31 47.93
CA ASP A 373 -1.86 11.97 47.71
C ASP A 373 -2.52 11.28 46.51
N VAL A 374 -1.74 10.47 45.80
CA VAL A 374 -2.22 9.58 44.73
C VAL A 374 -2.47 8.21 45.35
N ILE A 375 -3.66 7.66 45.09
CA ILE A 375 -4.05 6.30 45.43
C ILE A 375 -4.00 5.49 44.14
N THR A 376 -3.39 4.32 44.19
CA THR A 376 -3.24 3.40 43.04
C THR A 376 -3.98 2.10 43.37
N GLY A 377 -4.82 1.65 42.46
CA GLY A 377 -5.48 0.35 42.55
C GLY A 377 -4.70 -0.75 41.85
N ASP A 378 -5.23 -1.96 41.91
CA ASP A 378 -4.70 -3.09 41.16
C ASP A 378 -4.89 -2.84 39.65
N PRO A 379 -3.90 -3.18 38.81
CA PRO A 379 -4.05 -3.03 37.37
C PRO A 379 -5.12 -4.01 36.84
N ALA A 380 -5.82 -3.58 35.80
CA ALA A 380 -6.65 -4.43 34.96
C ALA A 380 -5.89 -4.70 33.66
N GLU A 381 -5.96 -5.93 33.16
CA GLU A 381 -5.23 -6.37 31.97
C GLU A 381 -6.20 -6.79 30.86
N ALA A 382 -5.74 -6.71 29.62
CA ALA A 382 -6.42 -7.28 28.46
C ALA A 382 -5.36 -7.76 27.47
N THR A 383 -5.57 -8.94 26.88
CA THR A 383 -4.65 -9.51 25.91
C THR A 383 -5.13 -9.18 24.50
N VAL A 384 -4.22 -8.65 23.68
CA VAL A 384 -4.45 -8.34 22.27
C VAL A 384 -3.57 -9.28 21.44
N THR A 385 -4.18 -10.05 20.54
CA THR A 385 -3.46 -10.95 19.63
C THR A 385 -3.75 -10.61 18.18
N TRP A 386 -2.76 -10.78 17.31
CA TRP A 386 -2.90 -10.63 15.86
C TRP A 386 -2.13 -11.71 15.12
N SER A 387 -2.58 -12.02 13.91
CA SER A 387 -1.95 -13.03 13.07
C SER A 387 -0.68 -12.47 12.44
N VAL A 388 0.43 -13.18 12.60
CA VAL A 388 1.70 -12.89 11.94
C VAL A 388 1.82 -13.84 10.76
N THR A 389 2.16 -13.33 9.58
CA THR A 389 2.47 -14.17 8.43
C THR A 389 3.70 -14.98 8.79
N ASP A 390 3.62 -16.32 8.72
CA ASP A 390 4.78 -17.19 8.90
C ASP A 390 5.80 -16.83 7.81
N GLY A 391 6.72 -15.91 8.14
CA GLY A 391 7.83 -15.56 7.28
C GLY A 391 8.59 -16.85 7.06
N ASP A 392 8.47 -17.41 5.85
CA ASP A 392 8.98 -18.73 5.49
C ASP A 392 10.36 -18.90 6.13
N SER A 393 10.42 -19.88 7.02
CA SER A 393 11.63 -20.22 7.76
C SER A 393 12.71 -20.37 6.71
N ALA A 394 13.67 -19.43 6.68
CA ALA A 394 14.76 -19.42 5.72
C ALA A 394 15.21 -20.88 5.52
N PRO A 395 15.15 -21.42 4.29
CA PRO A 395 15.23 -22.85 4.06
C PRO A 395 16.44 -23.35 4.83
N GLU A 396 16.22 -24.20 5.84
CA GLU A 396 17.31 -24.75 6.64
C GLU A 396 18.34 -25.22 5.63
N GLU A 397 19.52 -24.59 5.60
CA GLU A 397 20.63 -25.04 4.78
C GLU A 397 20.86 -26.48 5.22
N SER A 398 20.28 -27.41 4.46
CA SER A 398 20.50 -28.83 4.64
C SER A 398 21.99 -29.00 4.46
N GLY A 399 22.69 -29.04 5.59
CA GLY A 399 24.10 -29.29 5.69
C GLY A 399 24.35 -30.57 4.94
N LYS A 400 24.79 -30.41 3.69
CA LYS A 400 25.26 -31.48 2.86
C LYS A 400 26.57 -31.91 3.49
N ASP A 401 26.46 -32.79 4.47
CA ASP A 401 27.56 -33.60 4.97
C ASP A 401 28.16 -34.31 3.77
N ALA A 402 29.19 -33.69 3.21
CA ALA A 402 30.09 -34.31 2.28
C ALA A 402 30.94 -35.29 3.10
N ASP A 403 30.51 -36.55 3.12
CA ASP A 403 31.38 -37.68 3.43
C ASP A 403 32.56 -37.69 2.43
N GLU A 404 33.61 -36.95 2.76
CA GLU A 404 34.96 -37.15 2.21
C GLU A 404 35.53 -38.44 2.80
N ASP A 405 35.16 -39.59 2.24
CA ASP A 405 35.90 -40.82 2.50
C ASP A 405 37.25 -40.80 1.76
N SER A 406 38.28 -40.84 2.58
CA SER A 406 39.69 -40.69 2.25
C SER A 406 40.21 -41.89 1.46
N SER A 407 40.63 -41.67 0.22
CA SER A 407 41.49 -42.62 -0.49
C SER A 407 42.94 -42.46 -0.01
N GLU A 408 43.32 -43.24 1.00
CA GLU A 408 44.70 -43.36 1.48
C GLU A 408 45.56 -44.07 0.42
N GLN A 409 46.29 -43.26 -0.34
CA GLN A 409 47.30 -43.67 -1.29
C GLN A 409 48.61 -43.99 -0.54
N LYS A 410 48.94 -45.28 -0.36
CA LYS A 410 50.30 -45.73 0.01
C LYS A 410 50.91 -46.52 -1.14
N GLY A 411 51.84 -45.89 -1.84
CA GLY A 411 52.81 -46.57 -2.69
C GLY A 411 54.07 -46.94 -1.89
N GLY A 412 54.78 -47.96 -2.38
CA GLY A 412 56.23 -48.04 -2.26
C GLY A 412 56.80 -49.35 -1.69
N GLU A 413 57.58 -50.01 -2.56
CA GLU A 413 58.80 -50.85 -2.36
C GLU A 413 58.67 -52.24 -3.03
N SER A 414 59.33 -52.47 -4.18
CA SER A 414 60.77 -52.81 -4.37
C SER A 414 61.08 -54.20 -3.81
N SER A 415 61.11 -55.24 -4.67
CA SER A 415 62.29 -55.78 -5.39
C SER A 415 63.04 -56.89 -4.62
N GLU A 416 63.48 -57.92 -5.37
CA GLU A 416 64.33 -59.07 -4.97
C GLU A 416 63.55 -60.19 -4.24
N ASP A 417 63.51 -61.46 -4.67
CA ASP A 417 64.44 -62.38 -5.37
C ASP A 417 63.68 -63.29 -6.36
#